data_AF-A0A2X3CRI6-F1
#
_entry.id   AF-A0A2X3CRI6-F1
#
_cell.length_a   1.000
_cell.length_b   1.000
_cell.length_c   1.000
_cell.angle_alpha   90.00
_cell.angle_beta   90.00
_cell.angle_gamma   90.00
#
_symmetry.space_group_name_H-M   'P 1'
#
loop_
_entity.id
_entity.type
_entity.pdbx_description
1 polymer ?
#
loop_
_entity_poly.entity_id
_entity_poly.type
_entity_poly.pdbx_seq_one_letter_code
_entity_poly.pdbx_strand_id
1 'polypeptide(L)'
;MHLETELMGTVRERAEDEAINVFARNLHDLLMAAPAGLRATMGLDPGLRTGVKVAVVDATGKLVATDTIYPTPARPQSGRRRRRAV
;
A
#
# COMPACT_ATOMS: atom_id res chain seq x y z
N MET A 1 -24.32 27.44 18.50
CA MET A 1 -23.98 26.13 17.91
C MET A 1 -24.21 26.04 16.39
N HIS A 2 -25.23 26.65 15.77
CA HIS A 2 -25.42 26.55 14.32
C HIS A 2 -24.27 27.15 13.47
N LEU A 3 -23.80 28.36 13.84
CA LEU A 3 -22.72 29.05 13.10
C LEU A 3 -21.38 28.28 13.13
N GLU A 4 -21.10 27.59 14.22
CA GLU A 4 -19.91 26.76 14.38
C GLU A 4 -19.98 25.53 13.48
N THR A 5 -21.15 24.88 13.40
CA THR A 5 -21.38 23.74 12.50
C THR A 5 -21.22 24.14 11.03
N GLU A 6 -21.77 25.29 10.62
CA GLU A 6 -21.62 25.81 9.25
C GLU A 6 -20.15 26.13 8.90
N LEU A 7 -19.42 26.75 9.83
CA LEU A 7 -18.01 27.06 9.64
C LEU A 7 -17.17 25.78 9.53
N MET A 8 -17.42 24.79 10.39
CA MET A 8 -16.73 23.49 10.34
C MET A 8 -17.08 22.71 9.07
N GLY A 9 -18.34 22.80 8.60
CA GLY A 9 -18.77 22.25 7.32
C GLY A 9 -17.96 22.84 6.16
N THR A 10 -17.85 24.17 6.11
CA THR A 10 -17.09 24.88 5.06
C THR A 10 -15.60 24.50 5.06
N VAL A 11 -14.97 24.38 6.24
CA VAL A 11 -13.56 23.97 6.35
C VAL A 11 -13.39 22.52 5.90
N ARG A 12 -14.32 21.64 6.28
CA ARG A 12 -14.32 20.24 5.88
C ARG A 12 -14.45 20.08 4.37
N GLU A 13 -15.43 20.75 3.75
CA GLU A 13 -15.65 20.69 2.29
C GLU A 13 -14.38 21.08 1.53
N ARG A 14 -13.74 22.20 1.91
CA ARG A 14 -12.48 22.63 1.31
C ARG A 14 -11.34 21.63 1.49
N ALA A 15 -11.26 21.00 2.66
CA ALA A 15 -10.24 19.99 2.94
C ALA A 15 -10.47 18.70 2.13
N GLU A 16 -11.72 18.28 1.98
CA GLU A 16 -12.12 17.12 1.16
C GLU A 16 -11.81 17.40 -0.33
N ASP A 17 -12.18 18.57 -0.85
CA ASP A 17 -11.91 18.96 -2.23
C ASP A 17 -10.40 18.92 -2.55
N GLU A 18 -9.57 19.48 -1.67
CA GLU A 18 -8.11 19.46 -1.88
C GLU A 18 -7.55 18.03 -1.79
N ALA A 19 -8.03 17.22 -0.84
CA ALA A 19 -7.62 15.82 -0.74
C ALA A 19 -7.98 15.03 -2.01
N ILE A 20 -9.20 15.20 -2.52
CA ILE A 20 -9.65 14.58 -3.78
C ILE A 20 -8.75 15.02 -4.94
N ASN A 21 -8.43 16.30 -5.04
CA ASN A 21 -7.54 16.82 -6.09
C ASN A 21 -6.14 16.20 -6.02
N VAL A 22 -5.60 15.96 -4.82
CA VAL A 22 -4.33 15.24 -4.65
C VAL A 22 -4.45 13.78 -5.11
N PHE A 23 -5.49 13.07 -4.70
CA PHE A 23 -5.70 11.67 -5.11
C PHE A 23 -5.92 11.53 -6.61
N ALA A 24 -6.69 12.43 -7.22
CA ALA A 24 -6.94 12.43 -8.66
C ALA A 24 -5.65 12.64 -9.46
N ARG A 25 -4.79 13.57 -9.03
CA ARG A 25 -3.47 13.80 -9.64
C ARG A 25 -2.58 12.56 -9.52
N ASN A 26 -2.47 11.98 -8.32
CA ASN A 26 -1.67 10.77 -8.11
C ASN A 26 -2.16 9.60 -8.98
N LEU A 27 -3.48 9.42 -9.11
CA LEU A 27 -4.05 8.38 -9.96
C LEU A 27 -3.76 8.63 -11.44
N HIS A 28 -3.90 9.86 -11.90
CA HIS A 28 -3.57 10.24 -13.27
C HIS A 28 -2.10 9.90 -13.59
N ASP A 29 -1.17 10.28 -12.72
CA ASP A 29 0.26 10.02 -12.93
C ASP A 29 0.59 8.53 -12.96
N LEU A 30 -0.07 7.72 -12.12
CA LEU A 30 0.05 6.27 -12.13
C LEU A 30 -0.48 5.64 -13.43
N LEU A 31 -1.60 6.13 -13.96
CA LEU A 31 -2.22 5.62 -15.19
C LEU A 31 -1.43 6.01 -16.45
N MET A 32 -0.77 7.16 -16.42
CA MET A 32 0.03 7.67 -17.53
C MET A 32 1.49 7.20 -17.50
N ALA A 33 1.86 6.38 -16.51
CA ALA A 33 3.18 5.79 -16.43
C ALA A 33 3.50 4.95 -17.69
N ALA A 34 4.69 5.14 -18.26
CA ALA A 34 5.11 4.42 -19.45
C ALA A 34 5.12 2.90 -19.17
N PRO A 35 4.56 2.07 -20.07
CA PRO A 35 4.57 0.63 -19.88
C PRO A 35 5.99 0.07 -20.04
N ALA A 36 6.34 -0.94 -19.21
CA ALA A 36 7.63 -1.63 -19.30
C ALA A 36 7.80 -2.49 -20.58
N GLY A 37 6.72 -2.69 -21.34
CA GLY A 37 6.66 -3.48 -22.58
C GLY A 37 6.42 -4.97 -22.35
N LEU A 38 6.54 -5.74 -23.43
CA LEU A 38 6.28 -7.19 -23.44
C LEU A 38 7.50 -7.97 -22.92
N ARG A 39 7.62 -8.07 -21.60
CA ARG A 39 8.72 -8.77 -20.93
C ARG A 39 8.17 -9.75 -19.91
N ALA A 40 8.77 -10.93 -19.83
CA ALA A 40 8.51 -11.84 -18.71
C ALA A 40 8.86 -11.11 -17.39
N THR A 41 7.94 -11.15 -16.43
CA THR A 41 8.01 -10.32 -15.21
C THR A 41 7.67 -11.15 -13.97
N MET A 42 8.44 -10.96 -12.91
CA MET A 42 8.16 -11.50 -11.58
C MET A 42 7.62 -10.38 -10.68
N GLY A 43 6.33 -10.46 -10.35
CA GLY A 43 5.71 -9.60 -9.35
C GLY A 43 5.97 -10.11 -7.94
N LEU A 44 6.36 -9.19 -7.06
CA LEU A 44 6.58 -9.43 -5.63
C LEU A 44 5.64 -8.52 -4.84
N ASP A 45 4.71 -9.10 -4.08
CA ASP A 45 3.83 -8.37 -3.16
C ASP A 45 4.32 -8.59 -1.72
N PRO A 46 4.98 -7.60 -1.10
CA PRO A 46 5.66 -7.79 0.18
C PRO A 46 4.70 -7.93 1.36
N GLY A 47 4.80 -9.07 2.07
CA GLY A 47 4.13 -9.30 3.34
C GLY A 47 5.09 -9.83 4.40
N LEU A 48 5.01 -9.29 5.63
CA LEU A 48 5.90 -9.70 6.73
C LEU A 48 5.46 -11.05 7.33
N ARG A 49 4.29 -11.09 7.96
CA ARG A 49 3.77 -12.28 8.65
C ARG A 49 3.26 -13.34 7.67
N THR A 50 2.71 -12.92 6.53
CA THR A 50 2.08 -13.77 5.53
C THR A 50 3.03 -14.22 4.41
N GLY A 51 4.31 -13.85 4.51
CA GLY A 51 5.30 -14.00 3.46
C GLY A 51 5.08 -13.02 2.30
N VAL A 52 6.07 -12.96 1.40
CA VAL A 52 6.01 -12.24 0.13
C VAL A 52 5.33 -13.14 -0.90
N LYS A 53 4.29 -12.65 -1.55
CA LYS A 53 3.62 -13.38 -2.64
C LYS A 53 4.40 -13.16 -3.93
N VAL A 54 4.64 -14.24 -4.65
CA VAL A 54 5.35 -14.23 -5.93
C VAL A 54 4.37 -14.62 -7.02
N ALA A 55 4.34 -13.84 -8.11
CA ALA A 55 3.62 -14.19 -9.34
C ALA A 55 4.55 -13.97 -10.52
N VAL A 56 4.68 -14.97 -11.39
CA VAL A 56 5.49 -14.88 -12.61
C VAL A 56 4.55 -14.86 -13.81
N VAL A 57 4.70 -13.87 -14.68
CA VAL A 57 3.98 -13.74 -15.94
C VAL A 57 4.96 -13.78 -17.12
N ASP A 58 4.55 -14.36 -18.24
CA ASP A 58 5.32 -14.30 -19.48
C ASP A 58 5.13 -12.96 -20.22
N ALA A 59 5.78 -12.79 -21.37
CA ALA A 59 5.74 -11.56 -22.15
C ALA A 59 4.34 -11.21 -22.69
N THR A 60 3.40 -12.16 -22.74
CA THR A 60 2.00 -11.93 -23.13
C THR A 60 1.12 -11.49 -21.96
N GLY A 61 1.65 -11.53 -20.74
CA GLY A 61 0.90 -11.30 -19.50
C GLY A 61 0.23 -12.55 -18.94
N LYS A 62 0.46 -13.73 -19.53
CA LYS A 62 -0.10 -14.99 -19.02
C LYS A 62 0.62 -15.40 -17.74
N LEU A 63 -0.14 -15.75 -16.71
CA LEU A 63 0.39 -16.33 -15.48
C LEU A 63 1.03 -17.70 -15.74
N VAL A 64 2.29 -17.86 -15.32
CA VAL A 64 3.03 -19.11 -15.47
C VAL A 64 3.36 -19.79 -14.15
N ALA A 65 3.52 -19.04 -13.05
CA ALA A 65 3.78 -19.60 -11.73
C ALA A 65 3.38 -18.64 -10.61
N THR A 66 3.11 -19.21 -9.43
CA THR A 66 2.90 -18.48 -8.18
C THR A 66 3.60 -19.17 -7.03
N ASP A 67 4.07 -18.42 -6.04
CA ASP A 67 4.64 -18.98 -4.80
C ASP A 67 4.44 -18.02 -3.60
N THR A 68 4.73 -18.49 -2.39
CA THR A 68 4.90 -17.64 -1.20
C THR A 68 6.26 -17.89 -0.58
N ILE A 69 7.09 -16.86 -0.55
CA ILE A 69 8.42 -16.93 0.07
C ILE A 69 8.46 -16.17 1.39
N TYR A 70 9.35 -16.56 2.31
CA TYR A 70 9.52 -15.93 3.63
C TYR A 70 10.95 -15.38 3.79
N PRO A 71 11.31 -14.29 3.08
CA PRO A 71 12.67 -13.77 3.05
C PRO A 71 13.01 -12.93 4.29
N THR A 72 11.99 -12.36 4.94
CA THR A 72 12.17 -11.60 6.19
C THR A 72 12.06 -12.54 7.39
N PRO A 73 12.99 -12.48 8.36
CA PRO A 73 12.90 -13.31 9.55
C PRO A 73 11.61 -13.00 10.31
N ALA A 74 10.94 -14.05 10.81
CA ALA A 74 9.83 -13.87 11.72
C ALA A 74 10.35 -13.13 12.96
N ARG A 75 9.91 -11.89 13.17
CA ARG A 75 10.28 -11.15 14.38
C ARG A 75 9.77 -11.96 15.58
N PRO A 76 10.63 -12.51 16.46
CA PRO A 76 10.13 -13.09 17.69
C PRO A 76 9.35 -12.00 18.41
N GLN A 77 8.13 -12.31 18.86
CA GLN A 77 7.44 -11.45 19.82
C GLN A 77 8.29 -11.47 21.09
N SER A 78 9.21 -10.51 21.21
CA SER A 78 9.89 -10.22 22.47
C SER A 78 8.87 -9.62 23.42
N GLY A 79 8.00 -10.47 23.96
CA GLY A 79 7.26 -10.17 25.15
C GLY A 79 8.23 -10.06 26.33
N ARG A 80 7.83 -9.22 27.29
CA ARG A 80 8.39 -9.09 28.64
C ARG A 80 9.50 -8.05 28.77
N ARG A 81 9.05 -6.79 28.85
CA ARG A 81 9.59 -5.81 29.81
C ARG A 81 9.91 -6.56 31.12
N ARG A 82 11.16 -6.91 31.34
CA ARG A 82 11.65 -7.26 32.67
C ARG A 82 11.66 -5.94 33.44
N ARG A 83 10.51 -5.56 34.02
CA ARG A 83 10.52 -4.71 35.21
C ARG A 83 11.30 -5.51 36.25
N ARG A 84 12.57 -5.15 36.47
CA ARG A 84 13.26 -5.50 37.71
C ARG A 84 12.47 -4.80 38.81
N ALA A 85 11.77 -5.61 39.61
CA ALA A 85 11.38 -5.22 40.95
C ALA A 85 12.63 -5.30 41.82
N VAL A 86 12.80 -4.24 42.62
CA VAL A 86 13.78 -4.01 43.69
C VAL A 86 15.25 -3.90 43.25
#